data_AF-A0A1Y2CM35-F1
#
_entry.id   AF-A0A1Y2CM35-F1
#
_cell.length_a   1.000
_cell.length_b   1.000
_cell.length_c   1.000
_cell.angle_alpha   90.00
_cell.angle_beta   90.00
_cell.angle_gamma   90.00
#
_symmetry.space_group_name_H-M   'P 1'
#
loop_
_entity.id
_entity.type
_entity.pdbx_description
1 polymer ?
#
loop_
_entity_poly.entity_id
_entity_poly.type
_entity_poly.pdbx_seq_one_letter_code
_entity_poly.pdbx_strand_id
1 'polypeptide(L)'
;SWDETHFALATSDYVGKRFFFDLHPPLGKQILAIFGYFLKFDSNLYSHYFPFPGGAKYIEGLKYVELRIVCAFFGALVVPLTYLSGIELKISKKISILLGVLIAIENSLVVMSKFILLDAFLLFFNSLTCYCFLKFNNNKRKEFSFSWWTWQFLLGISMGGLISIKWTGFQTYGLIGIFTIYDLFIYYIKNFKNTKIYAIHWLSRIVCLIILPFFIYTSLFYIHFEWFTISGDGSPKMNTAFKSKLKGNTLYGPLEITYNSTVTLKNSRIGGGNLYTSPQIQYYNNWVSTYLNNDPGLNWIIKKNYSSNENKKADEYVYDGDIIQIGILNIIQFFFY
;
A
#
# COMPACT_ATOMS: atom_id res chain seq x y z
N SER A 1 -20.51 -8.64 -1.11
CA SER A 1 -20.39 -8.80 -2.57
C SER A 1 -18.92 -9.10 -2.91
N TRP A 2 -18.52 -9.18 -4.18
CA TRP A 2 -17.13 -9.39 -4.60
C TRP A 2 -16.22 -8.25 -4.11
N ASP A 3 -15.08 -8.57 -3.48
CA ASP A 3 -14.03 -7.67 -2.92
C ASP A 3 -14.45 -6.57 -1.91
N GLU A 4 -15.74 -6.26 -1.78
CA GLU A 4 -16.29 -5.32 -0.80
C GLU A 4 -15.89 -5.67 0.63
N THR A 5 -15.77 -6.97 0.88
CA THR A 5 -15.41 -7.50 2.19
C THR A 5 -13.99 -7.07 2.58
N HIS A 6 -13.03 -7.20 1.67
CA HIS A 6 -11.63 -6.84 1.90
C HIS A 6 -11.44 -5.34 2.19
N PHE A 7 -12.09 -4.47 1.42
CA PHE A 7 -11.93 -3.01 1.61
C PHE A 7 -12.69 -2.47 2.81
N ALA A 8 -13.82 -3.08 3.18
CA ALA A 8 -14.50 -2.76 4.42
C ALA A 8 -13.68 -3.17 5.66
N LEU A 9 -13.04 -4.35 5.62
CA LEU A 9 -12.09 -4.77 6.67
C LEU A 9 -10.91 -3.80 6.78
N ALA A 10 -10.29 -3.45 5.65
CA ALA A 10 -9.20 -2.47 5.63
C ALA A 10 -9.61 -1.12 6.24
N THR A 11 -10.85 -0.67 5.96
CA THR A 11 -11.43 0.55 6.56
C THR A 11 -11.51 0.41 8.07
N SER A 12 -12.00 -0.72 8.58
CA SER A 12 -12.05 -0.99 10.01
C SER A 12 -10.67 -1.04 10.66
N ASP A 13 -9.68 -1.62 9.99
CA ASP A 13 -8.32 -1.73 10.50
C ASP A 13 -7.61 -0.38 10.55
N TYR A 14 -7.86 0.51 9.58
CA TYR A 14 -7.45 1.91 9.70
C TYR A 14 -8.13 2.58 10.90
N VAL A 15 -9.45 2.52 11.04
CA VAL A 15 -10.15 3.17 12.16
C VAL A 15 -9.67 2.63 13.51
N GLY A 16 -9.43 1.31 13.60
CA GLY A 16 -8.90 0.63 14.78
C GLY A 16 -7.38 0.70 14.96
N LYS A 17 -6.66 1.35 14.03
CA LYS A 17 -5.18 1.44 14.01
C LYS A 17 -4.47 0.08 14.09
N ARG A 18 -5.09 -0.98 13.55
CA ARG A 18 -4.51 -2.31 13.42
C ARG A 18 -3.78 -2.46 12.10
N PHE A 19 -2.52 -2.86 12.15
CA PHE A 19 -1.71 -2.98 10.96
C PHE A 19 -2.16 -4.15 10.07
N PHE A 20 -2.39 -3.87 8.79
CA PHE A 20 -2.67 -4.86 7.77
C PHE A 20 -1.74 -4.68 6.56
N PHE A 21 -1.59 -5.73 5.75
CA PHE A 21 -0.79 -5.70 4.54
C PHE A 21 -1.68 -5.95 3.32
N ASP A 22 -1.57 -5.09 2.32
CA ASP A 22 -2.35 -5.18 1.09
C ASP A 22 -1.48 -4.89 -0.15
N LEU A 23 -1.89 -5.45 -1.30
CA LEU A 23 -1.20 -5.27 -2.57
C LEU A 23 -1.32 -3.83 -3.11
N HIS A 24 -2.46 -3.19 -2.89
CA HIS A 24 -2.75 -1.89 -3.47
C HIS A 24 -2.23 -0.75 -2.59
N PRO A 25 -1.74 0.34 -3.20
CA PRO A 25 -1.42 1.59 -2.52
C PRO A 25 -2.55 2.13 -1.60
N PRO A 26 -2.22 3.00 -0.64
CA PRO A 26 -3.10 3.24 0.50
C PRO A 26 -4.23 4.24 0.24
N LEU A 27 -4.15 5.13 -0.76
CA LEU A 27 -5.02 6.31 -0.86
C LEU A 27 -6.50 5.96 -0.88
N GLY A 28 -6.92 5.02 -1.73
CA GLY A 28 -8.34 4.68 -1.83
C GLY A 28 -8.90 4.12 -0.51
N LYS A 29 -8.07 3.36 0.23
CA LYS A 29 -8.44 2.86 1.57
C LYS A 29 -8.39 3.96 2.63
N GLN A 30 -7.46 4.91 2.53
CA GLN A 30 -7.38 6.08 3.40
C GLN A 30 -8.59 6.99 3.21
N ILE A 31 -9.08 7.19 1.98
CA ILE A 31 -10.32 7.94 1.71
C ILE A 31 -11.48 7.25 2.43
N LEU A 32 -11.65 5.93 2.25
CA LEU A 32 -12.69 5.18 2.98
C LEU A 32 -12.53 5.29 4.50
N ALA A 33 -11.31 5.20 5.02
CA ALA A 33 -11.02 5.33 6.44
C ALA A 33 -11.35 6.71 7.00
N ILE A 34 -11.08 7.79 6.26
CA ILE A 34 -11.44 9.15 6.67
C ILE A 34 -12.96 9.27 6.86
N PHE A 35 -13.74 8.80 5.87
CA PHE A 35 -15.19 8.80 6.00
C PHE A 35 -15.68 7.84 7.10
N GLY A 36 -15.08 6.65 7.22
CA GLY A 36 -15.36 5.71 8.30
C GLY A 36 -15.14 6.32 9.69
N TYR A 37 -14.08 7.10 9.87
CA TYR A 37 -13.80 7.82 11.11
C TYR A 37 -14.90 8.84 11.43
N PHE A 38 -15.31 9.68 10.46
CA PHE A 38 -16.41 10.64 10.65
C PHE A 38 -17.76 9.99 10.92
N LEU A 39 -17.99 8.82 10.33
CA LEU A 39 -19.22 8.03 10.52
C LEU A 39 -19.23 7.26 11.86
N LYS A 40 -18.17 7.37 12.67
CA LYS A 40 -17.97 6.62 13.93
C LYS A 40 -18.14 5.12 13.72
N PHE A 41 -17.45 4.62 12.70
CA PHE A 41 -17.46 3.21 12.36
C PHE A 41 -16.86 2.37 13.49
N ASP A 42 -17.51 1.25 13.83
CA ASP A 42 -17.00 0.36 14.87
C ASP A 42 -15.81 -0.45 14.35
N SER A 43 -14.63 -0.22 14.94
CA SER A 43 -13.38 -0.89 14.59
C SER A 43 -13.30 -2.35 15.06
N ASN A 44 -14.13 -2.72 16.04
CA ASN A 44 -14.09 -4.05 16.66
C ASN A 44 -15.03 -5.04 15.97
N LEU A 45 -16.09 -4.53 15.32
CA LEU A 45 -17.10 -5.34 14.65
C LEU A 45 -16.56 -6.15 13.46
N TYR A 46 -15.52 -5.66 12.77
CA TYR A 46 -14.98 -6.36 11.60
C TYR A 46 -13.93 -7.41 11.93
N SER A 47 -13.13 -7.24 12.99
CA SER A 47 -12.02 -8.15 13.28
C SER A 47 -12.47 -9.51 13.78
N HIS A 48 -13.61 -9.59 14.47
CA HIS A 48 -14.10 -10.85 15.03
C HIS A 48 -14.95 -11.68 14.05
N TYR A 49 -15.45 -11.05 12.98
CA TYR A 49 -16.45 -11.65 12.10
C TYR A 49 -15.97 -11.82 10.65
N PHE A 50 -14.71 -11.49 10.35
CA PHE A 50 -14.11 -11.68 9.03
C PHE A 50 -13.22 -12.93 8.95
N PRO A 51 -13.13 -13.59 7.77
CA PRO A 51 -13.79 -13.24 6.51
C PRO A 51 -15.23 -13.76 6.42
N PHE A 52 -16.18 -12.89 6.02
CA PHE A 52 -17.47 -13.36 5.55
C PHE A 52 -17.29 -14.04 4.19
N PRO A 53 -17.75 -15.29 4.01
CA PRO A 53 -17.84 -15.86 2.67
C PRO A 53 -18.75 -14.96 1.81
N GLY A 54 -18.39 -14.80 0.53
CA GLY A 54 -19.19 -14.01 -0.40
C GLY A 54 -20.65 -14.44 -0.37
N GLY A 55 -21.56 -13.50 -0.08
CA GLY A 55 -23.00 -13.76 0.01
C GLY A 55 -23.58 -13.83 1.43
N ALA A 56 -22.76 -13.70 2.48
CA ALA A 56 -23.26 -13.60 3.85
C ALA A 56 -24.11 -12.33 4.08
N LYS A 57 -25.05 -12.39 5.03
CA LYS A 57 -25.83 -11.24 5.47
C LYS A 57 -24.94 -10.23 6.21
N TYR A 58 -25.21 -8.94 6.03
CA TYR A 58 -24.54 -7.90 6.81
C TYR A 58 -24.94 -8.01 8.29
N ILE A 59 -23.97 -7.79 9.18
CA ILE A 59 -24.21 -7.75 10.63
C ILE A 59 -25.06 -6.52 10.96
N GLU A 60 -25.94 -6.64 11.96
CA GLU A 60 -26.65 -5.49 12.51
C GLU A 60 -25.67 -4.47 13.12
N GLY A 61 -25.89 -3.17 12.87
CA GLY A 61 -24.96 -2.09 13.27
C GLY A 61 -23.88 -1.75 12.25
N LEU A 62 -23.81 -2.49 11.14
CA LEU A 62 -22.86 -2.23 10.06
C LEU A 62 -23.26 -1.03 9.19
N LYS A 63 -22.46 0.04 9.21
CA LYS A 63 -22.65 1.24 8.36
C LYS A 63 -22.08 1.08 6.94
N TYR A 64 -22.44 -0.03 6.27
CA TYR A 64 -21.94 -0.33 4.93
C TYR A 64 -22.60 0.53 3.84
N VAL A 65 -23.83 1.01 4.08
CA VAL A 65 -24.56 1.87 3.14
C VAL A 65 -23.85 3.20 2.99
N GLU A 66 -23.35 3.76 4.09
CA GLU A 66 -22.64 5.03 4.12
C GLU A 66 -21.30 4.95 3.37
N LEU A 67 -20.56 3.85 3.53
CA LEU A 67 -19.34 3.62 2.74
C LEU A 67 -19.64 3.45 1.24
N ARG A 68 -20.75 2.79 0.88
CA ARG A 68 -21.21 2.72 -0.51
C ARG A 68 -21.58 4.09 -1.07
N ILE A 69 -22.20 4.96 -0.28
CA ILE A 69 -22.52 6.33 -0.69
C ILE A 69 -21.24 7.09 -1.03
N VAL A 70 -20.15 6.90 -0.27
CA VAL A 70 -18.85 7.49 -0.58
C VAL A 70 -18.31 7.00 -1.93
N CYS A 71 -18.29 5.68 -2.16
CA CYS A 71 -17.88 5.14 -3.46
C CYS A 71 -18.76 5.65 -4.62
N ALA A 72 -20.08 5.64 -4.42
CA ALA A 72 -21.04 6.09 -5.42
C ALA A 72 -20.89 7.59 -5.72
N PHE A 73 -20.55 8.41 -4.72
CA PHE A 73 -20.28 9.84 -4.91
C PHE A 73 -19.07 10.07 -5.81
N PHE A 74 -17.94 9.40 -5.54
CA PHE A 74 -16.76 9.51 -6.39
C PHE A 74 -16.99 8.94 -7.80
N GLY A 75 -17.73 7.83 -7.90
CA GLY A 75 -18.16 7.29 -9.19
C GLY A 75 -19.05 8.26 -9.97
N ALA A 76 -19.98 8.95 -9.30
CA ALA A 76 -20.85 9.94 -9.92
C ALA A 76 -20.08 11.17 -10.42
N LEU A 77 -18.99 11.59 -9.76
CA LEU A 77 -18.13 12.69 -10.20
C LEU A 77 -17.42 12.41 -11.54
N VAL A 78 -17.34 11.15 -11.98
CA VAL A 78 -16.84 10.81 -13.32
C VAL A 78 -17.72 11.43 -14.42
N VAL A 79 -19.04 11.51 -14.20
CA VAL A 79 -20.01 12.06 -15.17
C VAL A 79 -19.73 13.53 -15.52
N PRO A 80 -19.67 14.48 -14.56
CA PRO A 80 -19.35 15.86 -14.88
C PRO A 80 -17.92 16.01 -15.41
N LEU A 81 -16.95 15.20 -14.98
CA LEU A 81 -15.59 15.22 -15.53
C LEU A 81 -15.55 14.80 -16.99
N THR A 82 -16.35 13.82 -17.40
CA THR A 82 -16.49 13.42 -18.81
C THR A 82 -17.10 14.55 -19.64
N TYR A 83 -18.16 15.20 -19.14
CA TYR A 83 -18.75 16.36 -19.81
C TYR A 83 -17.70 17.48 -20.00
N LEU A 84 -17.00 17.85 -18.93
CA LEU A 84 -15.97 18.88 -18.96
C LEU A 84 -14.81 18.52 -19.89
N SER A 85 -14.38 17.25 -19.89
CA SER A 85 -13.36 16.75 -20.82
C SER A 85 -13.82 16.87 -22.27
N GLY A 86 -15.09 16.60 -22.57
CA GLY A 86 -15.69 16.85 -23.87
C GLY A 86 -15.60 18.33 -24.27
N ILE A 87 -15.96 19.24 -23.37
CA ILE A 87 -15.83 20.70 -23.63
C ILE A 87 -14.38 21.08 -23.96
N GLU A 88 -13.41 20.52 -23.24
CA GLU A 88 -11.98 20.79 -23.50
C GLU A 88 -11.49 20.14 -24.81
N LEU A 89 -12.09 19.04 -25.25
CA LEU A 89 -11.85 18.46 -26.59
C LEU A 89 -12.49 19.30 -27.72
N LYS A 90 -13.17 20.41 -27.40
CA LYS A 90 -13.84 21.30 -28.36
C LYS A 90 -14.96 20.63 -29.16
N ILE A 91 -15.53 19.55 -28.63
CA ILE A 91 -16.75 18.96 -29.19
C ILE A 91 -17.97 19.80 -28.78
N SER A 92 -19.08 19.65 -29.51
CA SER A 92 -20.29 20.45 -29.25
C SER A 92 -20.87 20.13 -27.86
N LYS A 93 -21.46 21.16 -27.20
CA LYS A 93 -22.08 21.01 -25.87
C LYS A 93 -23.11 19.87 -25.83
N LYS A 94 -23.89 19.69 -26.90
CA LYS A 94 -24.89 18.62 -27.02
C LYS A 94 -24.22 17.24 -26.98
N ILE A 95 -23.10 17.06 -27.69
CA ILE A 95 -22.33 15.80 -27.68
C ILE A 95 -21.67 15.60 -26.32
N SER A 96 -21.13 16.64 -25.68
CA SER A 96 -20.55 16.51 -24.34
C SER A 96 -21.59 16.08 -23.29
N ILE A 97 -22.83 16.60 -23.37
CA ILE A 97 -23.94 16.17 -22.51
C ILE A 97 -24.26 14.70 -22.79
N LEU A 98 -24.35 14.32 -24.07
CA LEU A 98 -24.59 12.92 -24.45
C LEU A 98 -23.51 11.99 -23.88
N LEU A 99 -22.22 12.36 -23.95
CA LEU A 99 -21.15 11.57 -23.35
C LEU A 99 -21.31 11.41 -21.84
N GLY A 100 -21.66 12.49 -21.13
CA GLY A 100 -21.96 12.42 -19.70
C GLY A 100 -23.12 11.47 -19.39
N VAL A 101 -24.21 11.56 -20.14
CA VAL A 101 -25.38 10.67 -19.99
C VAL A 101 -25.01 9.22 -20.27
N LEU A 102 -24.26 8.94 -21.34
CA LEU A 102 -23.81 7.59 -21.68
C LEU A 102 -22.97 6.98 -20.55
N ILE A 103 -22.05 7.75 -19.96
CA ILE A 103 -21.27 7.30 -18.80
C ILE A 103 -22.16 7.10 -17.56
N ALA A 104 -23.17 7.95 -17.34
CA ALA A 104 -24.05 7.85 -16.19
C ALA A 104 -24.95 6.61 -16.21
N ILE A 105 -25.36 6.15 -17.40
CA ILE A 105 -26.20 4.96 -17.57
C ILE A 105 -25.41 3.68 -17.85
N GLU A 106 -24.08 3.77 -17.97
CA GLU A 106 -23.24 2.63 -18.28
C GLU A 106 -23.21 1.65 -17.08
N ASN A 107 -23.84 0.49 -17.27
CA ASN A 107 -24.13 -0.46 -16.21
C ASN A 107 -22.87 -0.91 -15.46
N SER A 108 -21.76 -1.14 -16.17
CA SER A 108 -20.51 -1.56 -15.54
C SER A 108 -20.00 -0.53 -14.53
N LEU A 109 -20.01 0.76 -14.89
CA LEU A 109 -19.55 1.84 -14.01
C LEU A 109 -20.48 2.03 -12.81
N VAL A 110 -21.79 1.91 -13.01
CA VAL A 110 -22.78 1.97 -11.92
C VAL A 110 -22.55 0.83 -10.93
N VAL A 111 -22.36 -0.40 -11.41
CA VAL A 111 -22.13 -1.57 -10.55
C VAL A 111 -20.82 -1.43 -9.77
N MET A 112 -19.73 -1.04 -10.43
CA MET A 112 -18.43 -0.85 -9.77
C MET A 112 -18.44 0.27 -8.73
N SER A 113 -19.21 1.34 -8.97
CA SER A 113 -19.31 2.48 -8.05
C SER A 113 -20.27 2.25 -6.88
N LYS A 114 -21.20 1.30 -7.01
CA LYS A 114 -22.22 0.98 -6.00
C LYS A 114 -21.65 0.24 -4.79
N PHE A 115 -20.59 -0.54 -4.98
CA PHE A 115 -19.98 -1.35 -3.91
C PHE A 115 -18.77 -0.62 -3.28
N ILE A 116 -18.33 -1.09 -2.11
CA ILE A 116 -17.14 -0.55 -1.42
C ILE A 116 -15.89 -1.06 -2.14
N LEU A 117 -15.60 -0.50 -3.31
CA LEU A 117 -14.49 -0.88 -4.17
C LEU A 117 -13.56 0.31 -4.41
N LEU A 118 -12.26 0.03 -4.51
CA LEU A 118 -11.27 1.07 -4.81
C LEU A 118 -11.39 1.60 -6.24
N ASP A 119 -12.01 0.84 -7.14
CA ASP A 119 -12.11 1.19 -8.55
C ASP A 119 -12.97 2.45 -8.77
N ALA A 120 -13.92 2.77 -7.88
CA ALA A 120 -14.66 4.04 -7.94
C ALA A 120 -13.74 5.26 -7.81
N PHE A 121 -12.79 5.22 -6.86
CA PHE A 121 -11.79 6.27 -6.71
C PHE A 121 -10.78 6.26 -7.86
N LEU A 122 -10.39 5.08 -8.33
CA LEU A 122 -9.47 4.94 -9.46
C LEU A 122 -10.05 5.61 -10.71
N LEU A 123 -11.31 5.33 -11.03
CA LEU A 123 -12.02 5.93 -12.15
C LEU A 123 -12.13 7.45 -12.02
N PHE A 124 -12.46 7.94 -10.83
CA PHE A 124 -12.48 9.38 -10.55
C PHE A 124 -11.12 10.05 -10.80
N PHE A 125 -10.05 9.55 -10.19
CA PHE A 125 -8.71 10.13 -10.37
C PHE A 125 -8.19 9.98 -11.80
N ASN A 126 -8.61 8.93 -12.50
CA ASN A 126 -8.29 8.73 -13.91
C ASN A 126 -8.97 9.80 -14.78
N SER A 127 -10.28 9.99 -14.63
CA SER A 127 -11.03 11.01 -15.34
C SER A 127 -10.57 12.43 -14.99
N LEU A 128 -10.22 12.68 -13.73
CA LEU A 128 -9.65 13.96 -13.28
C LEU A 128 -8.29 14.20 -13.96
N THR A 129 -7.45 13.18 -14.04
CA THR A 129 -6.14 13.24 -14.70
C THR A 129 -6.29 13.53 -16.20
N CYS A 130 -7.21 12.87 -16.88
CA CYS A 130 -7.52 13.18 -18.28
C CYS A 130 -8.02 14.62 -18.45
N TYR A 131 -8.93 15.08 -17.59
CA TYR A 131 -9.43 16.45 -17.64
C TYR A 131 -8.32 17.49 -17.41
N CYS A 132 -7.51 17.33 -16.36
CA CYS A 132 -6.38 18.23 -16.08
C CYS A 132 -5.36 18.23 -17.23
N PHE A 133 -5.11 17.09 -17.86
CA PHE A 133 -4.25 17.00 -19.04
C PHE A 133 -4.82 17.79 -20.22
N LEU A 134 -6.12 17.67 -20.51
CA LEU A 134 -6.77 18.44 -21.56
C LEU A 134 -6.72 19.95 -21.28
N LYS A 135 -6.97 20.38 -20.03
CA LYS A 135 -6.83 21.77 -19.61
C LYS A 135 -5.43 22.31 -19.78
N PHE A 136 -4.44 21.52 -19.40
CA PHE A 136 -3.04 21.85 -19.55
C PHE A 136 -2.67 21.98 -21.05
N ASN A 137 -3.09 21.01 -21.87
CA ASN A 137 -2.87 20.99 -23.31
C ASN A 137 -3.51 22.21 -24.02
N ASN A 138 -4.72 22.59 -23.65
CA ASN A 138 -5.40 23.77 -24.21
C ASN A 138 -4.73 25.10 -23.82
N ASN A 139 -4.02 25.13 -22.69
CA ASN A 139 -3.28 26.30 -22.23
C ASN A 139 -1.84 26.37 -22.76
N LYS A 140 -1.44 25.48 -23.69
CA LYS A 140 -0.08 25.47 -24.28
C LYS A 140 0.34 26.81 -24.87
N ARG A 141 -0.58 27.61 -25.43
CA ARG A 141 -0.25 28.92 -26.02
C ARG A 141 0.07 30.01 -24.99
N LYS A 142 -0.23 29.77 -23.71
CA LYS A 142 0.01 30.68 -22.59
C LYS A 142 1.10 30.09 -21.68
N GLU A 143 2.23 29.74 -22.28
CA GLU A 143 3.37 29.13 -21.59
C GLU A 143 3.76 29.95 -20.35
N PHE A 144 4.05 29.27 -19.24
CA PHE A 144 4.44 29.87 -17.96
C PHE A 144 3.45 30.87 -17.33
N SER A 145 2.24 30.99 -17.87
CA SER A 145 1.17 31.74 -17.20
C SER A 145 0.74 31.05 -15.91
N PHE A 146 0.10 31.80 -15.01
CA PHE A 146 -0.47 31.25 -13.78
C PHE A 146 -1.40 30.06 -14.08
N SER A 147 -2.32 30.22 -15.05
CA SER A 147 -3.23 29.16 -15.47
C SER A 147 -2.49 27.90 -15.93
N TRP A 148 -1.43 28.04 -16.73
CA TRP A 148 -0.65 26.91 -17.21
C TRP A 148 0.00 26.14 -16.06
N TRP A 149 0.59 26.85 -15.09
CA TRP A 149 1.17 26.24 -13.89
C TRP A 149 0.11 25.56 -13.03
N THR A 150 -1.05 26.20 -12.82
CA THR A 150 -2.15 25.62 -12.05
C THR A 150 -2.59 24.29 -12.64
N TRP A 151 -2.85 24.21 -13.94
CA TRP A 151 -3.32 22.96 -14.55
C TRP A 151 -2.26 21.87 -14.59
N GLN A 152 -1.00 22.25 -14.76
CA GLN A 152 0.11 21.30 -14.71
C GLN A 152 0.34 20.76 -13.29
N PHE A 153 0.23 21.61 -12.28
CA PHE A 153 0.33 21.22 -10.88
C PHE A 153 -0.84 20.31 -10.47
N LEU A 154 -2.08 20.68 -10.85
CA LEU A 154 -3.26 19.85 -10.63
C LEU A 154 -3.17 18.49 -11.35
N LEU A 155 -2.60 18.47 -12.57
CA LEU A 155 -2.31 17.24 -13.29
C LEU A 155 -1.33 16.35 -12.50
N GLY A 156 -0.28 16.93 -11.94
CA GLY A 156 0.64 16.22 -11.05
C GLY A 156 -0.03 15.65 -9.81
N ILE A 157 -0.91 16.43 -9.16
CA ILE A 157 -1.69 15.97 -8.00
C ILE A 157 -2.60 14.80 -8.38
N SER A 158 -3.34 14.92 -9.48
CA SER A 158 -4.27 13.87 -9.90
C SER A 158 -3.53 12.60 -10.32
N MET A 159 -2.38 12.72 -10.99
CA MET A 159 -1.52 11.58 -11.34
C MET A 159 -0.94 10.89 -10.10
N GLY A 160 -0.49 11.67 -9.11
CA GLY A 160 -0.04 11.15 -7.81
C GLY A 160 -1.15 10.37 -7.11
N GLY A 161 -2.35 10.97 -7.02
CA GLY A 161 -3.52 10.29 -6.45
C GLY A 161 -3.89 9.01 -7.20
N LEU A 162 -3.83 9.02 -8.54
CA LEU A 162 -4.13 7.88 -9.38
C LEU A 162 -3.23 6.66 -9.07
N ILE A 163 -1.91 6.85 -9.05
CA ILE A 163 -0.95 5.77 -8.74
C ILE A 163 -1.01 5.35 -7.28
N SER A 164 -1.44 6.25 -6.38
CA SER A 164 -1.62 5.97 -4.95
C SER A 164 -2.92 5.23 -4.63
N ILE A 165 -3.79 4.97 -5.61
CA ILE A 165 -4.97 4.09 -5.45
C ILE A 165 -4.65 2.68 -5.93
N LYS A 166 -4.16 2.55 -7.18
CA LYS A 166 -3.85 1.25 -7.80
C LYS A 166 -2.78 1.46 -8.87
N TRP A 167 -1.83 0.53 -8.97
CA TRP A 167 -0.75 0.61 -9.97
C TRP A 167 -1.24 0.42 -11.41
N THR A 168 -2.45 -0.06 -11.65
CA THR A 168 -3.07 0.00 -12.98
C THR A 168 -3.17 1.45 -13.50
N GLY A 169 -3.16 2.45 -12.62
CA GLY A 169 -3.07 3.87 -12.95
C GLY A 169 -1.80 4.28 -13.72
N PHE A 170 -0.74 3.46 -13.69
CA PHE A 170 0.45 3.71 -14.52
C PHE A 170 0.16 3.69 -16.01
N GLN A 171 -0.93 3.07 -16.46
CA GLN A 171 -1.34 3.06 -17.87
C GLN A 171 -1.64 4.49 -18.37
N THR A 172 -2.50 5.23 -17.67
CA THR A 172 -2.82 6.62 -18.00
C THR A 172 -1.62 7.53 -17.76
N TYR A 173 -0.86 7.28 -16.70
CA TYR A 173 0.38 8.02 -16.42
C TYR A 173 1.36 7.90 -17.60
N GLY A 174 1.60 6.67 -18.07
CA GLY A 174 2.48 6.37 -19.20
C GLY A 174 2.01 7.04 -20.49
N LEU A 175 0.70 7.02 -20.77
CA LEU A 175 0.12 7.70 -21.92
C LEU A 175 0.40 9.22 -21.89
N ILE A 176 0.17 9.87 -20.75
CA ILE A 176 0.48 11.29 -20.57
C ILE A 176 1.99 11.56 -20.68
N GLY A 177 2.82 10.64 -20.19
CA GLY A 177 4.27 10.68 -20.36
C GLY A 177 4.67 10.68 -21.84
N ILE A 178 4.11 9.78 -22.65
CA ILE A 178 4.34 9.71 -24.10
C ILE A 178 3.93 11.02 -24.77
N PHE A 179 2.73 11.55 -24.48
CA PHE A 179 2.29 12.84 -25.02
C PHE A 179 3.21 13.99 -24.59
N THR A 180 3.69 13.99 -23.36
CA THR A 180 4.59 15.02 -22.85
C THR A 180 5.94 14.98 -23.56
N ILE A 181 6.50 13.79 -23.79
CA ILE A 181 7.74 13.61 -24.55
C ILE A 181 7.55 14.08 -26.00
N TYR A 182 6.44 13.68 -26.63
CA TYR A 182 6.09 14.15 -27.97
C TYR A 182 5.97 15.68 -28.04
N ASP A 183 5.32 16.29 -27.06
CA ASP A 183 5.17 17.75 -26.99
C ASP A 183 6.51 18.47 -26.86
N LEU A 184 7.40 17.97 -26.00
CA LEU A 184 8.74 18.52 -25.83
C LEU A 184 9.57 18.35 -27.10
N PHE A 185 9.46 17.22 -27.78
CA PHE A 185 10.12 16.98 -29.06
C PHE A 185 9.65 17.95 -30.15
N ILE A 186 8.34 18.13 -30.30
CA ILE A 186 7.79 19.11 -31.26
C ILE A 186 8.20 20.54 -30.90
N TYR A 187 8.24 20.88 -29.60
CA TYR A 187 8.73 22.18 -29.16
C TYR A 187 10.19 22.42 -29.54
N TYR A 188 11.04 21.41 -29.34
CA TYR A 188 12.46 21.46 -29.72
C TYR A 188 12.64 21.73 -31.22
N ILE A 189 11.92 20.99 -32.08
CA ILE A 189 12.00 21.19 -33.53
C ILE A 189 11.61 22.62 -33.92
N LYS A 190 10.54 23.17 -33.32
CA LYS A 190 10.04 24.52 -33.65
C LYS A 190 10.92 25.65 -33.11
N ASN A 191 11.56 25.45 -31.96
CA ASN A 191 12.25 26.50 -31.21
C ASN A 191 13.71 26.15 -30.90
N PHE A 192 14.42 25.47 -31.82
CA PHE A 192 15.77 24.93 -31.58
C PHE A 192 16.80 25.95 -31.09
N LYS A 193 16.60 27.25 -31.41
CA LYS A 193 17.50 28.34 -30.99
C LYS A 193 17.34 28.75 -29.52
N ASN A 194 16.23 28.40 -28.86
CA ASN A 194 15.91 28.85 -27.50
C ASN A 194 16.06 27.73 -26.46
N THR A 195 17.31 27.33 -26.22
CA THR A 195 17.67 26.23 -25.32
C THR A 195 17.30 26.51 -23.86
N LYS A 196 17.35 27.77 -23.42
CA LYS A 196 16.99 28.17 -22.05
C LYS A 196 15.52 27.90 -21.77
N ILE A 197 14.62 28.36 -22.63
CA ILE A 197 13.17 28.15 -22.42
C ILE A 197 12.82 26.66 -22.54
N TYR A 198 13.46 25.95 -23.47
CA TYR A 198 13.31 24.50 -23.59
C TYR A 198 13.71 23.76 -22.29
N ALA A 199 14.82 24.15 -21.66
CA ALA A 199 15.24 23.59 -20.37
C ALA A 199 14.22 23.88 -19.24
N ILE A 200 13.62 25.07 -19.22
CA ILE A 200 12.57 25.41 -18.25
C ILE A 200 11.31 24.56 -18.48
N HIS A 201 10.93 24.30 -19.74
CA HIS A 201 9.84 23.37 -20.05
C HIS A 201 10.13 21.98 -19.49
N TRP A 202 11.32 21.42 -19.73
CA TRP A 202 11.74 20.14 -19.14
C TRP A 202 11.66 20.16 -17.61
N LEU A 203 12.27 21.16 -16.98
CA LEU A 203 12.28 21.28 -15.52
C LEU A 203 10.86 21.33 -14.96
N SER A 204 9.97 22.12 -15.57
CA SER A 204 8.58 22.19 -15.13
C SER A 204 7.88 20.82 -15.23
N ARG A 205 8.11 20.02 -16.28
CA ARG A 205 7.50 18.69 -16.43
C ARG A 205 8.06 17.71 -15.42
N ILE A 206 9.36 17.72 -15.19
CA ILE A 206 10.00 16.85 -14.19
C ILE A 206 9.46 17.17 -12.80
N VAL A 207 9.38 18.45 -12.44
CA VAL A 207 8.88 18.86 -11.12
C VAL A 207 7.40 18.47 -10.95
N CYS A 208 6.52 18.87 -11.87
CA CYS A 208 5.08 18.66 -11.70
C CYS A 208 4.61 17.25 -12.04
N LEU A 209 5.24 16.56 -12.99
CA LEU A 209 4.77 15.27 -13.53
C LEU A 209 5.66 14.10 -13.12
N ILE A 210 6.69 14.30 -12.29
CA ILE A 210 7.51 13.20 -11.72
C ILE A 210 7.70 13.42 -10.22
N ILE A 211 8.36 14.51 -9.82
CA ILE A 211 8.72 14.75 -8.41
C ILE A 211 7.46 14.90 -7.55
N LEU A 212 6.50 15.70 -7.99
CA LEU A 212 5.25 15.93 -7.24
C LEU A 212 4.40 14.65 -7.09
N PRO A 213 4.07 13.89 -8.15
CA PRO A 213 3.38 12.61 -8.01
C PRO A 213 4.12 11.62 -7.10
N PHE A 214 5.45 11.54 -7.22
CA PHE A 214 6.28 10.69 -6.35
C PHE A 214 6.23 11.13 -4.89
N PHE A 215 6.27 12.44 -4.62
CA PHE A 215 6.14 12.99 -3.28
C PHE A 215 4.75 12.69 -2.67
N ILE A 216 3.69 12.82 -3.45
CA ILE A 216 2.32 12.45 -3.01
C ILE A 216 2.27 10.96 -2.69
N TYR A 217 2.82 10.12 -3.57
CA TYR A 217 2.85 8.68 -3.35
C TYR A 217 3.60 8.29 -2.06
N THR A 218 4.81 8.82 -1.88
CA THR A 218 5.64 8.50 -0.70
C THR A 218 5.06 9.07 0.59
N SER A 219 4.50 10.28 0.56
CA SER A 219 3.84 10.89 1.74
C SER A 219 2.61 10.10 2.18
N LEU A 220 1.80 9.58 1.26
CA LEU A 220 0.64 8.74 1.59
C LEU A 220 1.05 7.40 2.21
N PHE A 221 2.15 6.80 1.76
CA PHE A 221 2.73 5.61 2.40
C PHE A 221 3.34 5.94 3.77
N TYR A 222 3.99 7.09 3.92
CA TYR A 222 4.49 7.54 5.21
C TYR A 222 3.34 7.67 6.21
N ILE A 223 2.24 8.34 5.83
CA ILE A 223 1.02 8.44 6.65
C ILE A 223 0.45 7.04 6.94
N HIS A 224 0.39 6.14 5.96
CA HIS A 224 -0.08 4.78 6.14
C HIS A 224 0.71 4.03 7.23
N PHE A 225 2.03 4.03 7.16
CA PHE A 225 2.86 3.29 8.13
C PHE A 225 2.87 3.93 9.52
N GLU A 226 2.82 5.26 9.60
CA GLU A 226 2.80 5.99 10.89
C GLU A 226 1.44 5.89 11.60
N TRP A 227 0.36 5.67 10.84
CA TRP A 227 -0.99 5.62 11.39
C TRP A 227 -1.27 4.41 12.30
N PHE A 228 -0.67 3.26 12.01
CA PHE A 228 -0.95 2.02 12.74
C PHE A 228 -0.14 1.91 14.03
N THR A 229 -0.82 1.54 15.11
CA THR A 229 -0.22 1.42 16.44
C THR A 229 -0.38 0.03 17.04
N ILE A 230 -1.22 -0.82 16.46
CA ILE A 230 -1.58 -2.15 16.98
C ILE A 230 -1.14 -3.21 15.96
N SER A 231 -0.59 -4.32 16.46
CA SER A 231 -0.25 -5.49 15.66
C SER A 231 -1.52 -6.12 15.06
N GLY A 232 -1.48 -6.49 13.78
CA GLY A 232 -2.57 -7.17 13.07
C GLY A 232 -2.04 -8.20 12.09
N ASP A 233 -2.92 -8.73 11.23
CA ASP A 233 -2.60 -9.85 10.32
C ASP A 233 -1.50 -9.52 9.30
N GLY A 234 -1.27 -8.23 9.04
CA GLY A 234 -0.17 -7.79 8.18
C GLY A 234 1.20 -7.83 8.86
N SER A 235 1.25 -7.80 10.20
CA SER A 235 2.47 -7.61 10.97
C SER A 235 3.54 -8.69 10.73
N PRO A 236 3.21 -9.98 10.57
CA PRO A 236 4.20 -11.03 10.32
C PRO A 236 5.04 -10.82 9.05
N LYS A 237 4.49 -10.14 8.05
CA LYS A 237 5.15 -9.84 6.76
C LYS A 237 6.17 -8.70 6.88
N MET A 238 6.19 -8.00 8.01
CA MET A 238 7.08 -6.86 8.25
C MET A 238 8.38 -7.28 8.95
N ASN A 239 9.40 -6.44 8.80
CA ASN A 239 10.67 -6.63 9.50
C ASN A 239 10.48 -6.48 11.03
N THR A 240 11.43 -7.02 11.79
CA THR A 240 11.37 -7.02 13.26
C THR A 240 11.34 -5.60 13.83
N ALA A 241 12.07 -4.65 13.22
CA ALA A 241 12.13 -3.25 13.65
C ALA A 241 10.80 -2.49 13.50
N PHE A 242 9.99 -2.83 12.49
CA PHE A 242 8.65 -2.26 12.34
C PHE A 242 7.68 -2.92 13.33
N LYS A 243 7.74 -4.25 13.46
CA LYS A 243 6.89 -5.01 14.39
C LYS A 243 7.07 -4.56 15.85
N SER A 244 8.30 -4.23 16.27
CA SER A 244 8.57 -3.80 17.65
C SER A 244 7.90 -2.47 18.01
N LYS A 245 7.58 -1.62 17.02
CA LYS A 245 6.83 -0.37 17.23
C LYS A 245 5.34 -0.58 17.51
N LEU A 246 4.78 -1.73 17.11
CA LEU A 246 3.36 -2.02 17.23
C LEU A 246 3.03 -2.59 18.61
N LYS A 247 1.95 -2.13 19.24
CA LYS A 247 1.42 -2.69 20.48
C LYS A 247 0.83 -4.08 20.22
N GLY A 248 1.03 -5.00 21.17
CA GLY A 248 0.58 -6.39 21.03
C GLY A 248 1.48 -7.23 20.11
N ASN A 249 2.70 -6.79 19.83
CA ASN A 249 3.69 -7.61 19.16
C ASN A 249 4.17 -8.75 20.07
N THR A 250 4.75 -9.80 19.47
CA THR A 250 5.30 -10.97 20.17
C THR A 250 6.81 -10.90 20.41
N LEU A 251 7.43 -9.75 20.15
CA LEU A 251 8.86 -9.53 20.25
C LEU A 251 9.19 -9.04 21.66
N TYR A 252 9.44 -9.99 22.55
CA TYR A 252 9.87 -9.72 23.92
C TYR A 252 11.28 -10.27 24.13
N GLY A 253 12.15 -9.50 24.80
CA GLY A 253 13.47 -9.97 25.19
C GLY A 253 14.48 -8.83 25.42
N PRO A 254 15.58 -9.13 26.12
CA PRO A 254 16.71 -8.21 26.26
C PRO A 254 17.39 -7.96 24.90
N LEU A 255 18.02 -6.79 24.75
CA LEU A 255 18.81 -6.45 23.56
C LEU A 255 20.12 -7.24 23.49
N GLU A 256 20.65 -7.61 24.65
CA GLU A 256 21.92 -8.31 24.80
C GLU A 256 21.67 -9.78 25.10
N ILE A 257 22.54 -10.63 24.55
CA ILE A 257 22.50 -12.08 24.73
C ILE A 257 23.72 -12.53 25.52
N THR A 258 23.51 -13.44 26.47
CA THR A 258 24.58 -14.11 27.21
C THR A 258 24.67 -15.58 26.81
N TYR A 259 25.79 -16.22 27.11
CA TYR A 259 25.89 -17.67 26.98
C TYR A 259 24.82 -18.38 27.85
N ASN A 260 24.21 -19.43 27.31
CA ASN A 260 23.01 -20.12 27.78
C ASN A 260 21.69 -19.35 27.62
N SER A 261 21.70 -18.18 26.98
CA SER A 261 20.46 -17.52 26.58
C SER A 261 19.67 -18.39 25.60
N THR A 262 18.34 -18.39 25.79
CA THR A 262 17.40 -19.00 24.85
C THR A 262 16.97 -17.95 23.84
N VAL A 263 17.17 -18.24 22.56
CA VAL A 263 16.95 -17.32 21.44
C VAL A 263 16.12 -17.98 20.34
N THR A 264 15.36 -17.16 19.64
CA THR A 264 14.78 -17.52 18.34
C THR A 264 15.58 -16.84 17.24
N LEU A 265 16.10 -17.62 16.31
CA LEU A 265 16.84 -17.08 15.17
C LEU A 265 15.92 -16.87 13.97
N LYS A 266 15.90 -15.65 13.43
CA LYS A 266 15.10 -15.29 12.27
C LYS A 266 15.99 -14.77 11.15
N ASN A 267 15.74 -15.24 9.92
CA ASN A 267 16.41 -14.69 8.74
C ASN A 267 15.97 -13.23 8.49
N SER A 268 16.94 -12.33 8.36
CA SER A 268 16.72 -10.89 8.18
C SER A 268 16.20 -10.50 6.79
N ARG A 269 16.28 -11.40 5.79
CA ARG A 269 15.77 -11.15 4.44
C ARG A 269 14.24 -11.06 4.42
N ILE A 270 13.70 -10.39 3.41
CA ILE A 270 12.26 -10.26 3.17
C ILE A 270 11.65 -11.66 3.00
N GLY A 271 10.61 -11.96 3.78
CA GLY A 271 10.01 -13.30 3.80
C GLY A 271 10.94 -14.36 4.38
N GLY A 272 11.90 -13.98 5.23
CA GLY A 272 12.75 -14.91 5.96
C GLY A 272 12.00 -15.58 7.12
N GLY A 273 12.04 -16.91 7.16
CA GLY A 273 11.44 -17.70 8.24
C GLY A 273 12.31 -17.77 9.50
N ASN A 274 11.71 -18.29 10.59
CA ASN A 274 12.43 -18.64 11.81
C ASN A 274 13.18 -19.97 11.60
N LEU A 275 14.36 -20.11 12.19
CA LEU A 275 15.14 -21.33 12.15
C LEU A 275 14.37 -22.47 12.83
N TYR A 276 14.21 -23.56 12.11
CA TYR A 276 13.42 -24.71 12.50
C TYR A 276 14.18 -26.01 12.22
N THR A 277 13.88 -27.05 12.96
CA THR A 277 14.39 -28.40 12.69
C THR A 277 13.29 -29.43 12.83
N SER A 278 13.32 -30.47 11.99
CA SER A 278 12.39 -31.59 12.12
C SER A 278 12.70 -32.42 13.37
N PRO A 279 11.68 -33.03 14.03
CA PRO A 279 11.92 -34.01 15.08
C PRO A 279 12.78 -35.17 14.56
N GLN A 280 13.55 -35.76 15.47
CA GLN A 280 14.53 -36.81 15.13
C GLN A 280 13.81 -38.09 14.71
N ILE A 281 14.05 -38.52 13.46
CA ILE A 281 13.60 -39.82 12.95
C ILE A 281 14.78 -40.77 13.03
N GLN A 282 14.55 -41.99 13.50
CA GLN A 282 15.55 -43.01 13.86
C GLN A 282 16.62 -43.32 12.78
N TYR A 283 16.38 -42.96 11.52
CA TYR A 283 17.22 -43.30 10.37
C TYR A 283 17.80 -42.12 9.59
N TYR A 284 17.50 -40.86 9.97
CA TYR A 284 17.98 -39.68 9.27
C TYR A 284 18.46 -38.60 10.23
N ASN A 285 19.52 -37.90 9.83
CA ASN A 285 19.95 -36.67 10.51
C ASN A 285 18.82 -35.63 10.47
N ASN A 286 18.71 -34.84 11.54
CA ASN A 286 17.72 -33.76 11.63
C ASN A 286 17.87 -32.81 10.44
N TRP A 287 16.77 -32.49 9.77
CA TRP A 287 16.78 -31.45 8.75
C TRP A 287 16.68 -30.10 9.43
N VAL A 288 17.57 -29.18 9.08
CA VAL A 288 17.52 -27.78 9.51
C VAL A 288 17.01 -26.95 8.34
N SER A 289 15.92 -26.23 8.57
CA SER A 289 15.25 -25.42 7.56
C SER A 289 14.72 -24.13 8.20
N THR A 290 14.00 -23.33 7.43
CA THR A 290 13.31 -22.13 7.92
C THR A 290 11.81 -22.30 7.80
N TYR A 291 11.07 -21.93 8.83
CA TYR A 291 9.61 -22.00 8.86
C TYR A 291 8.99 -20.60 8.88
N LEU A 292 7.99 -20.36 8.02
CA LEU A 292 7.44 -19.03 7.73
C LEU A 292 6.20 -18.66 8.54
N ASN A 293 5.64 -19.58 9.32
CA ASN A 293 4.44 -19.31 10.10
C ASN A 293 4.73 -18.39 11.30
N ASN A 294 3.64 -17.84 11.85
CA ASN A 294 3.58 -17.03 13.08
C ASN A 294 4.05 -17.77 14.36
N ASP A 295 4.60 -18.98 14.21
CA ASP A 295 5.22 -19.70 15.31
C ASP A 295 6.46 -18.93 15.77
N PRO A 296 6.71 -18.80 17.09
CA PRO A 296 7.92 -18.18 17.63
C PRO A 296 9.22 -18.94 17.27
N GLY A 297 9.18 -19.88 16.32
CA GLY A 297 10.27 -20.78 15.97
C GLY A 297 10.55 -21.79 17.07
N LEU A 298 11.63 -22.56 16.91
CA LEU A 298 12.16 -23.35 18.01
C LEU A 298 13.04 -22.47 18.89
N ASN A 299 13.01 -22.76 20.19
CA ASN A 299 13.92 -22.18 21.17
C ASN A 299 15.31 -22.81 21.04
N TRP A 300 16.28 -21.99 20.66
CA TRP A 300 17.68 -22.39 20.54
C TRP A 300 18.49 -21.85 21.72
N ILE A 301 19.47 -22.61 22.20
CA ILE A 301 20.38 -22.21 23.27
C ILE A 301 21.72 -21.83 22.65
N ILE A 302 22.23 -20.66 23.00
CA ILE A 302 23.59 -20.27 22.65
C ILE A 302 24.56 -20.90 23.66
N LYS A 303 25.47 -21.74 23.20
CA LYS A 303 26.52 -22.36 24.01
C LYS A 303 27.88 -21.85 23.60
N LYS A 304 28.76 -21.63 24.58
CA LYS A 304 30.17 -21.33 24.31
C LYS A 304 30.86 -22.60 23.86
N ASN A 305 31.73 -22.49 22.85
CA ASN A 305 32.52 -23.62 22.37
C ASN A 305 33.65 -23.92 23.38
N TYR A 306 33.34 -24.66 24.45
CA TYR A 306 34.35 -25.06 25.43
C TYR A 306 35.11 -26.29 24.95
N SER A 307 36.38 -26.12 24.61
CA SER A 307 37.37 -27.19 24.80
C SER A 307 37.66 -27.32 26.30
N SER A 308 36.95 -28.23 26.97
CA SER A 308 37.18 -28.75 28.33
C SER A 308 37.06 -27.78 29.53
N ASN A 309 36.15 -28.11 30.46
CA ASN A 309 36.18 -27.88 31.92
C ASN A 309 36.73 -26.56 32.47
N GLU A 310 36.23 -25.40 32.02
CA GLU A 310 36.38 -24.15 32.77
C GLU A 310 35.06 -23.70 33.39
N ASN A 311 35.16 -23.24 34.64
CA ASN A 311 34.03 -22.88 35.51
C ASN A 311 33.04 -21.93 34.81
N LYS A 312 31.79 -22.36 34.73
CA LYS A 312 30.65 -21.60 34.19
C LYS A 312 30.46 -20.32 35.01
N LYS A 313 30.97 -19.19 34.53
CA LYS A 313 30.47 -17.89 34.99
C LYS A 313 29.05 -17.74 34.42
N ALA A 314 28.08 -17.54 35.29
CA ALA A 314 26.77 -17.08 34.88
C ALA A 314 26.96 -15.69 34.26
N ASP A 315 26.31 -15.44 33.12
CA ASP A 315 26.14 -14.12 32.52
C ASP A 315 27.34 -13.53 31.76
N GLU A 316 28.12 -14.35 31.07
CA GLU A 316 29.07 -13.85 30.07
C GLU A 316 28.32 -13.45 28.78
N TYR A 317 28.46 -12.19 28.36
CA TYR A 317 27.89 -11.66 27.12
C TYR A 317 28.57 -12.24 25.88
N VAL A 318 27.80 -12.40 24.81
CA VAL A 318 28.31 -12.81 23.50
C VAL A 318 28.74 -11.56 22.72
N TYR A 319 29.97 -11.53 22.23
CA TYR A 319 30.52 -10.41 21.47
C TYR A 319 30.73 -10.76 19.99
N ASP A 320 30.87 -9.73 19.15
CA ASP A 320 31.18 -9.90 17.74
C ASP A 320 32.54 -10.61 17.57
N GLY A 321 32.58 -11.64 16.72
CA GLY A 321 33.74 -12.51 16.53
C GLY A 321 33.77 -13.78 17.40
N ASP A 322 32.86 -13.94 18.36
CA ASP A 322 32.79 -15.14 19.20
C ASP A 322 32.35 -16.39 18.40
N ILE A 323 33.04 -17.51 18.63
CA ILE A 323 32.65 -18.82 18.08
C ILE A 323 31.65 -19.47 19.02
N ILE A 324 30.39 -19.51 18.59
CA ILE A 324 29.27 -20.07 19.34
C ILE A 324 28.82 -21.42 18.77
N GLN A 325 28.27 -22.28 19.64
CA GLN A 325 27.52 -23.46 19.26
C GLN A 325 26.04 -23.24 19.57
N ILE A 326 25.15 -23.55 18.63
CA ILE A 326 23.70 -23.38 18.82
C ILE A 326 23.10 -24.77 19.05
N GLY A 327 22.37 -24.95 20.17
CA GLY A 327 21.70 -26.21 20.53
C GLY A 327 20.18 -26.06 20.62
N ILE A 328 19.44 -27.17 20.55
CA ILE A 328 17.97 -27.18 20.69
C ILE A 328 17.61 -27.45 22.15
N LEU A 329 16.68 -26.68 22.71
CA LEU A 329 16.29 -26.80 24.13
C LEU A 329 15.30 -27.95 24.40
N ASN A 330 14.53 -28.41 23.39
CA ASN A 330 13.59 -29.53 23.52
C ASN A 330 13.39 -30.26 22.18
N ILE A 331 13.78 -31.54 22.08
CA ILE A 331 13.11 -32.49 21.18
C ILE A 331 12.22 -33.33 22.08
N ILE A 332 10.97 -32.91 22.28
CA ILE A 332 9.97 -33.86 22.78
C ILE A 332 9.69 -34.78 21.58
N GLN A 333 10.18 -36.02 21.66
CA GLN A 333 9.75 -37.09 20.77
C GLN A 333 8.24 -37.29 20.97
N PHE A 334 7.41 -36.64 20.16
CA PHE A 334 6.03 -37.08 19.98
C PHE A 334 6.07 -38.37 19.15
N PHE A 335 6.16 -39.51 19.84
CA PHE A 335 5.78 -40.79 19.27
C PHE A 335 4.24 -40.76 19.09
N PHE A 336 3.78 -40.49 17.87
CA PHE A 336 2.46 -40.98 17.47
C PHE A 336 2.65 -42.42 17.03
N TYR A 337 2.02 -43.34 17.77
CA TYR A 337 1.95 -44.78 17.46
C TYR A 337 1.22 -45.04 16.15
#